data_AF-A0A2E7MZ36-F1
#
_entry.id   AF-A0A2E7MZ36-F1
#
_cell.length_a   1.000
_cell.length_b   1.000
_cell.length_c   1.000
_cell.angle_alpha   90.00
_cell.angle_beta   90.00
_cell.angle_gamma   90.00
#
_symmetry.space_group_name_H-M   'P 1'
#
loop_
_entity.id
_entity.type
_entity.pdbx_description
1 polymer ?
#
loop_
_entity_poly.entity_id
_entity_poly.type
_entity_poly.pdbx_seq_one_letter_code
_entity_poly.pdbx_strand_id
1 'polypeptide(L)' 'MSIKNPVVAKIFNDLEVYRDYCRFEGKKFDEKALYNKKDPNWQAYEKYRGWLRAKKASRRK' A
#
# COMPACT_ATOMS: atom_id res chain seq x y z
N MET A 1 -8.45 17.43 7.73
CA MET A 1 -7.31 17.77 8.62
C MET A 1 -6.12 18.12 7.75
N SER A 2 -5.50 19.29 7.93
CA SER A 2 -4.34 19.70 7.10
C SER A 2 -3.06 19.21 7.76
N ILE A 3 -2.55 18.06 7.30
CA ILE A 3 -1.30 17.48 7.79
C ILE A 3 -0.15 18.34 7.23
N LYS A 4 0.54 19.09 8.10
CA LYS A 4 1.65 19.97 7.70
C LYS A 4 2.92 19.21 7.31
N ASN A 5 3.07 17.97 7.77
CA ASN A 5 4.22 17.13 7.46
C ASN A 5 3.90 16.22 6.25
N PRO A 6 4.56 16.43 5.09
CA PRO A 6 4.30 15.65 3.88
C PRO A 6 4.62 14.15 4.04
N VAL A 7 5.55 13.79 4.93
CA VAL A 7 5.89 12.38 5.21
C VAL A 7 4.73 11.68 5.90
N VAL A 8 4.15 12.34 6.91
CA VAL A 8 3.01 11.80 7.67
C VAL A 8 1.81 11.65 6.75
N ALA A 9 1.52 12.64 5.90
CA ALA A 9 0.44 12.58 4.91
C ALA A 9 0.61 11.39 3.95
N LYS A 10 1.85 11.09 3.53
CA LYS A 10 2.14 9.94 2.68
C LYS A 10 1.90 8.61 3.39
N ILE A 11 2.28 8.50 4.67
CA ILE A 11 2.04 7.27 5.46
C ILE A 11 0.54 7.00 5.57
N PHE A 12 -0.27 8.03 5.85
CA PHE A 12 -1.73 7.88 5.89
C PHE A 12 -2.31 7.44 4.54
N ASN A 13 -1.88 8.05 3.43
CA ASN A 13 -2.29 7.60 2.10
C ASN A 13 -1.88 6.14 1.83
N ASP A 14 -0.65 5.75 2.16
CA ASP A 14 -0.18 4.36 1.99
C ASP A 14 -0.99 3.38 2.87
N LEU A 15 -1.39 3.80 4.09
CA LEU A 15 -2.27 3.03 4.98
C LEU A 15 -3.68 2.85 4.41
N GLU A 16 -4.28 3.91 3.87
CA GLU A 16 -5.61 3.84 3.26
C GLU A 16 -5.62 2.88 2.07
N VAL A 17 -4.64 3.00 1.18
CA VAL A 17 -4.52 2.08 0.02
C VAL A 17 -4.25 0.64 0.48
N TYR A 18 -3.45 0.45 1.52
CA TYR A 18 -3.20 -0.87 2.09
C TYR A 18 -4.46 -1.48 2.75
N ARG A 19 -5.25 -0.66 3.44
CA ARG A 19 -6.54 -1.05 4.02
C ARG A 19 -7.51 -1.52 2.96
N ASP A 20 -7.63 -0.78 1.86
CA ASP A 20 -8.45 -1.19 0.73
C ASP A 20 -7.95 -2.50 0.12
N TYR A 21 -6.64 -2.64 -0.11
CA TYR A 21 -6.07 -3.91 -0.59
C TYR A 21 -6.40 -5.09 0.32
N CYS A 22 -6.21 -4.94 1.64
CA CYS A 22 -6.58 -5.97 2.62
C CYS A 22 -8.07 -6.30 2.57
N ARG A 23 -8.94 -5.31 2.36
CA ARG A 23 -10.39 -5.51 2.22
C ARG A 23 -10.75 -6.34 0.99
N PHE A 24 -10.14 -6.06 -0.16
CA PHE A 24 -10.42 -6.80 -1.41
C PHE A 24 -9.86 -8.22 -1.40
N GLU A 25 -8.74 -8.45 -0.70
CA GLU A 25 -8.10 -9.76 -0.60
C GLU A 25 -8.58 -10.60 0.59
N GLY A 26 -9.47 -10.05 1.43
CA GLY A 26 -9.95 -10.72 2.64
C GLY A 26 -8.88 -10.90 3.74
N LYS A 27 -7.80 -10.11 3.71
CA LYS A 27 -6.69 -10.21 4.67
C LYS A 27 -6.93 -9.31 5.88
N LYS A 28 -6.39 -9.72 7.03
CA LYS A 28 -6.42 -8.89 8.24
C LYS A 28 -5.59 -7.63 8.01
N PHE A 29 -6.24 -6.47 8.13
CA PHE A 29 -5.56 -5.18 8.11
C PHE A 29 -4.80 -4.98 9.41
N ASP A 30 -3.49 -4.80 9.30
CA ASP A 30 -2.60 -4.51 10.41
C ASP A 30 -1.70 -3.34 10.01
N GLU A 31 -1.86 -2.19 10.67
CA GLU A 31 -1.10 -0.97 10.38
C GLU A 31 0.41 -1.18 10.59
N LYS A 32 0.77 -2.03 11.55
CA LYS A 32 2.16 -2.41 11.85
C LYS A 32 2.81 -3.27 10.76
N ALA A 33 2.00 -3.90 9.90
CA ALA A 33 2.50 -4.61 8.74
C ALA A 33 2.97 -3.64 7.64
N LEU A 34 2.50 -2.39 7.65
CA LEU A 34 2.95 -1.39 6.68
C LEU A 34 4.48 -1.19 6.79
N TYR A 35 5.18 -1.39 5.69
CA TYR A 35 6.65 -1.40 5.58
C TYR A 35 7.38 -2.56 6.28
N ASN A 36 6.67 -3.54 6.84
CA ASN A 36 7.29 -4.70 7.47
C ASN A 36 7.58 -5.80 6.44
N LYS A 37 8.83 -5.91 6.00
CA LYS A 37 9.27 -6.94 5.02
C LYS A 37 9.10 -8.39 5.50
N LYS A 38 8.97 -8.61 6.80
CA LYS A 38 8.76 -9.96 7.37
C LYS A 38 7.28 -10.37 7.37
N ASP A 39 6.37 -9.41 7.19
CA ASP A 39 4.95 -9.67 7.23
C ASP A 39 4.45 -10.22 5.87
N PRO A 40 3.72 -11.34 5.85
CA PRO A 40 3.22 -11.93 4.61
C PRO A 40 2.21 -11.02 3.88
N ASN A 41 1.45 -10.21 4.61
CA ASN A 41 0.49 -9.28 4.02
C ASN A 41 1.21 -8.13 3.31
N TRP A 42 2.30 -7.62 3.91
CA TRP A 42 3.15 -6.61 3.28
C TRP A 42 3.84 -7.15 2.03
N GLN A 43 4.40 -8.36 2.06
CA GLN A 43 5.05 -8.96 0.90
C GLN A 43 4.07 -9.11 -0.29
N ALA A 44 2.82 -9.52 -0.01
CA ALA A 44 1.79 -9.60 -1.03
C ALA A 44 1.42 -8.21 -1.58
N TYR A 45 1.26 -7.22 -0.70
CA TYR A 45 0.99 -5.84 -1.10
C TYR A 45 2.15 -5.22 -1.91
N GLU A 46 3.40 -5.50 -1.56
CA GLU A 46 4.58 -5.03 -2.29
C GLU A 46 4.59 -5.56 -3.73
N LYS A 47 4.27 -6.85 -3.92
CA LYS A 47 4.08 -7.45 -5.26
C LYS A 47 2.92 -6.79 -6.02
N TYR A 48 1.78 -6.57 -5.37
CA TYR A 48 0.64 -5.89 -5.96
C TYR A 48 0.99 -4.47 -6.44
N ARG A 49 1.72 -3.70 -5.64
CA ARG A 49 2.22 -2.36 -6.02
C ARG A 49 3.18 -2.43 -7.21
N GLY A 50 4.05 -3.43 -7.25
CA GLY A 50 4.94 -3.69 -8.39
C GLY A 50 4.15 -3.92 -9.67
N TRP A 51 3.13 -4.77 -9.62
CA TRP A 51 2.23 -5.03 -10.74
C TRP A 51 1.45 -3.78 -11.19
N LEU A 52 0.92 -2.99 -10.24
CA LEU A 52 0.23 -1.72 -10.56
C LEU A 52 1.15 -0.73 -11.29
N ARG A 53 2.43 -0.64 -10.88
CA ARG A 53 3.41 0.22 -11.55
C ARG A 53 3.71 -0.28 -12.97
N ALA A 54 3.91 -1.58 -13.14
CA ALA A 54 4.12 -2.18 -14.46
C ALA A 54 2.92 -1.95 -15.38
N LYS A 55 1.69 -2.13 -14.88
CA LYS A 55 0.44 -1.86 -15.60
C LYS A 55 0.27 -0.39 -15.99
N LYS A 56 0.70 0.54 -15.13
CA LYS A 56 0.70 1.98 -15.44
C LYS A 56 1.76 2.34 -16.49
N ALA A 57 2.91 1.67 -16.46
CA ALA A 57 3.98 1.86 -17.43
C ALA A 57 3.60 1.33 -18.82
N SER A 58 2.99 0.14 -18.91
CA SER A 58 2.57 -0.43 -20.19
C SER A 58 1.49 0.40 -20.89
N ARG A 59 0.62 1.08 -20.12
CA ARG A 59 -0.46 1.93 -20.66
C ARG A 59 0.00 3.30 -21.19
N ARG A 60 1.29 3.63 -21.03
CA ARG A 60 1.90 4.88 -21.54
C ARG A 60 2.64 4.69 -22.87
N LYS A 61 2.55 3.50 -23.47
CA LYS A 61 3.14 3.16 -24.76
C LYS A 61 2.04 2.98 -25.78
#